data_AF-V4LJJ9-F1
#
_entry.id   AF-V4LJJ9-F1
#
_cell.length_a   1.000
_cell.length_b   1.000
_cell.length_c   1.000
_cell.angle_alpha   90.00
_cell.angle_beta   90.00
_cell.angle_gamma   90.00
#
_symmetry.space_group_name_H-M   'P 1'
#
loop_
_entity.id
_entity.type
_entity.pdbx_description
1 polymer ?
#
loop_
_entity_poly.entity_id
_entity_poly.type
_entity_poly.pdbx_seq_one_letter_code
_entity_poly.pdbx_strand_id
1 'polypeptide(L)'
;MTLVLITITTLWGIGALLAFLQTQGKSLDAKLSAAYFIAWPALMVLVYINQPLPLWVVVPVMFGFVPWFLSGPHLWAILKDPSRSKPGEMIGVPIGYWQWGSIAAVLLGVLFDVLVPP
;
A
#
# COMPACT_ATOMS: atom_id res chain seq x y z
N MET A 1 7.76 -20.25 14.54
CA MET A 1 7.49 -18.82 14.26
C MET A 1 8.57 -18.21 13.35
N THR A 2 9.85 -18.26 13.74
CA THR A 2 10.96 -17.65 12.98
C THR A 2 11.06 -18.09 11.52
N LEU A 3 11.00 -19.40 11.24
CA LEU A 3 11.05 -19.91 9.87
C LEU A 3 9.89 -19.40 9.01
N VAL A 4 8.67 -19.32 9.57
CA VAL A 4 7.49 -18.81 8.85
C VAL A 4 7.68 -17.35 8.46
N LEU A 5 8.18 -16.52 9.38
CA LEU A 5 8.46 -15.11 9.11
C LEU A 5 9.55 -14.94 8.05
N ILE A 6 10.64 -15.72 8.14
CA ILE A 6 11.70 -15.72 7.12
C ILE A 6 11.12 -16.08 5.75
N THR A 7 10.31 -17.13 5.66
CA THR A 7 9.68 -17.55 4.41
C THR A 7 8.78 -16.45 3.84
N ILE A 8 7.90 -15.85 4.65
CA ILE A 8 7.00 -14.78 4.21
C ILE A 8 7.79 -13.57 3.69
N THR A 9 8.77 -13.09 4.45
CA THR A 9 9.62 -11.96 4.05
C THR A 9 10.41 -12.26 2.78
N THR A 10 10.93 -13.47 2.64
CA THR A 10 11.68 -13.89 1.44
C THR A 10 10.77 -13.94 0.22
N LEU A 11 9.59 -14.56 0.33
CA LEU A 11 8.60 -14.63 -0.75
C LEU A 11 8.13 -13.24 -1.17
N TRP A 12 7.92 -12.35 -0.20
CA TRP A 12 7.59 -10.96 -0.47
C TRP A 12 8.72 -10.23 -1.20
N GLY A 13 9.97 -10.38 -0.76
CA GLY A 13 11.14 -9.79 -1.43
C GLY A 13 11.32 -10.29 -2.86
N ILE A 14 11.09 -11.58 -3.10
CA ILE A 14 11.05 -12.15 -4.46
C ILE A 14 9.91 -11.52 -5.26
N GLY A 15 8.71 -11.43 -4.68
CA GLY A 15 7.56 -10.77 -5.31
C GLY A 15 7.84 -9.31 -5.68
N ALA A 16 8.54 -8.57 -4.83
CA ALA A 16 8.97 -7.20 -5.06
C ALA A 16 9.92 -7.08 -6.26
N LEU A 17 10.94 -7.93 -6.33
CA LEU A 17 11.89 -7.96 -7.45
C LEU A 17 11.18 -8.32 -8.76
N LEU A 18 10.31 -9.33 -8.74
CA LEU A 18 9.54 -9.72 -9.91
C LEU A 18 8.60 -8.60 -10.37
N ALA A 19 7.90 -7.95 -9.45
CA ALA A 19 7.02 -6.82 -9.76
C ALA A 19 7.81 -5.65 -10.40
N PHE A 20 9.00 -5.34 -9.88
CA PHE A 20 9.87 -4.31 -10.46
C PHE A 20 10.31 -4.67 -11.89
N LEU A 21 10.84 -5.88 -12.10
CA LEU A 21 11.31 -6.32 -13.41
C LEU A 21 10.18 -6.36 -14.44
N GLN A 22 8.99 -6.84 -14.06
CA GLN A 22 7.85 -6.98 -14.96
C GLN A 22 7.20 -5.64 -15.34
N THR A 23 7.48 -4.56 -14.61
CA THR A 23 6.83 -3.25 -14.81
C THR A 23 7.72 -2.19 -15.49
N GLN A 24 9.01 -2.46 -15.75
CA GLN A 24 9.95 -1.47 -16.31
C GLN A 24 9.43 -0.79 -17.58
N GLY A 25 8.88 -1.58 -18.51
CA GLY A 25 8.29 -1.11 -19.78
C GLY A 25 6.76 -1.02 -19.79
N LYS A 26 6.11 -0.98 -18.62
CA LYS A 26 4.63 -0.98 -18.49
C LYS A 26 4.09 0.41 -18.14
N SER A 27 2.75 0.52 -18.09
CA SER A 27 2.03 1.74 -17.74
C SER A 27 2.41 2.25 -16.35
N LEU A 28 2.16 3.55 -16.12
CA LEU A 28 2.39 4.17 -14.81
C LEU A 28 1.60 3.47 -13.70
N ASP A 29 0.36 3.08 -13.96
CA ASP A 29 -0.47 2.36 -12.99
C ASP A 29 0.14 1.01 -12.57
N ALA A 30 0.73 0.26 -13.51
CA ALA A 30 1.45 -0.97 -13.19
C ALA A 30 2.66 -0.69 -12.28
N LYS A 31 3.42 0.37 -12.58
CA LYS A 31 4.56 0.78 -11.75
C LYS A 31 4.13 1.22 -10.35
N LEU A 32 3.04 1.97 -10.25
CA LEU A 32 2.48 2.41 -8.97
C LEU A 32 1.92 1.24 -8.15
N SER A 33 1.29 0.26 -8.79
CA SER A 33 0.80 -0.96 -8.13
C SER A 33 1.93 -1.81 -7.59
N ALA A 34 2.99 -2.02 -8.39
CA ALA A 34 4.21 -2.68 -7.94
C ALA A 34 4.88 -1.90 -6.80
N ALA A 35 5.04 -0.59 -6.95
CA ALA A 35 5.63 0.26 -5.92
C ALA A 35 4.83 0.19 -4.61
N TYR A 36 3.50 0.23 -4.66
CA TYR A 36 2.66 0.19 -3.47
C TYR A 36 2.68 -1.17 -2.77
N PHE A 37 2.69 -2.27 -3.54
CA PHE A 37 2.86 -3.63 -3.01
C PHE A 37 4.14 -3.77 -2.15
N ILE A 38 5.18 -3.01 -2.51
CA ILE A 38 6.49 -3.01 -1.85
C ILE A 38 6.58 -1.93 -0.75
N ALA A 39 6.09 -0.74 -1.02
CA ALA A 39 6.26 0.40 -0.13
C ALA A 39 5.42 0.26 1.14
N TRP A 40 4.21 -0.30 1.07
CA TRP A 40 3.34 -0.38 2.23
C TRP A 40 3.88 -1.29 3.35
N PRO A 41 4.41 -2.52 3.08
CA PRO A 41 5.04 -3.32 4.13
C PRO A 41 6.30 -2.68 4.71
N ALA A 42 7.10 -1.99 3.88
CA ALA A 42 8.26 -1.24 4.37
C ALA A 42 7.81 -0.08 5.29
N LEU A 43 6.75 0.63 4.91
CA LEU A 43 6.12 1.67 5.74
C LEU A 43 5.61 1.09 7.07
N MET A 44 5.01 -0.10 7.07
CA MET A 44 4.59 -0.77 8.30
C MET A 44 5.76 -1.09 9.23
N VAL A 45 6.90 -1.55 8.69
CA VAL A 45 8.12 -1.75 9.49
C VAL A 45 8.59 -0.43 10.08
N LEU A 46 8.62 0.65 9.29
CA LEU A 46 8.98 1.99 9.77
C LEU A 46 8.02 2.47 10.87
N VAL A 47 6.71 2.29 10.72
CA VAL A 47 5.73 2.64 11.74
C VAL A 47 5.94 1.84 13.02
N TYR A 48 6.25 0.55 12.91
CA TYR A 48 6.48 -0.32 14.06
C TYR A 48 7.73 0.06 14.86
N ILE A 49 8.86 0.35 14.20
CA ILE A 49 10.11 0.68 14.90
C ILE A 49 10.12 2.10 15.49
N ASN A 50 9.25 2.99 15.04
CA ASN A 50 9.17 4.38 15.49
C ASN A 50 8.02 4.63 16.50
N GLN A 51 7.44 3.58 17.09
CA GLN A 51 6.41 3.75 18.12
C GLN A 51 6.97 4.46 19.37
N PRO A 52 6.18 5.33 20.05
CA PRO A 52 4.81 5.71 19.70
C PRO A 52 4.74 6.76 18.59
N LEU A 53 3.78 6.62 17.68
CA LEU A 53 3.45 7.63 16.67
C LEU A 53 2.04 8.21 16.92
N PRO A 54 1.80 9.49 16.58
CA PRO A 54 0.46 10.08 16.63
C PRO A 54 -0.57 9.27 15.81
N LEU A 55 -1.82 9.20 16.26
CA LEU A 55 -2.87 8.46 15.57
C LEU A 55 -3.19 9.06 14.20
N TRP A 56 -3.01 10.38 14.02
CA TRP A 56 -3.11 11.00 12.69
C TRP A 56 -2.07 10.47 11.68
N VAL A 57 -1.00 9.81 12.12
CA VAL A 57 -0.05 9.08 11.26
C VAL A 57 -0.45 7.60 11.15
N VAL A 58 -0.72 6.94 12.27
CA VAL A 58 -0.99 5.49 12.31
C VAL A 58 -2.27 5.14 11.55
N VAL A 59 -3.35 5.89 11.75
CA VAL A 59 -4.66 5.60 11.16
C VAL A 59 -4.63 5.59 9.62
N PRO A 60 -4.09 6.63 8.92
CA PRO A 60 -3.93 6.58 7.47
C PRO A 60 -3.10 5.39 6.97
N VAL A 61 -2.02 5.04 7.66
CA VAL A 61 -1.18 3.90 7.26
C VAL A 61 -1.95 2.58 7.34
N MET A 62 -2.75 2.41 8.40
CA MET A 62 -3.60 1.23 8.58
C MET A 62 -4.68 1.13 7.48
N PHE A 63 -5.30 2.25 7.09
CA PHE A 63 -6.25 2.26 5.96
C PHE A 63 -5.58 1.92 4.62
N GLY A 64 -4.29 2.20 4.48
CA GLY A 64 -3.50 1.78 3.31
C GLY A 64 -3.41 0.26 3.12
N PHE A 65 -3.76 -0.54 4.13
CA PHE A 65 -3.74 -2.00 4.02
C PHE A 65 -4.68 -2.53 2.92
N VAL A 66 -5.87 -1.94 2.78
CA VAL A 66 -6.86 -2.43 1.81
C VAL A 66 -6.36 -2.24 0.37
N PRO A 67 -5.93 -1.02 -0.04
CA PRO A 67 -5.29 -0.86 -1.33
C PRO A 67 -4.04 -1.73 -1.52
N TRP A 68 -3.29 -2.01 -0.45
CA TRP A 68 -2.08 -2.84 -0.54
C TRP A 68 -2.44 -4.28 -0.85
N PHE A 69 -3.45 -4.81 -0.17
CA PHE A 69 -3.96 -6.15 -0.41
C PHE A 69 -4.46 -6.30 -1.86
N LEU A 70 -5.06 -5.24 -2.42
CA LEU A 70 -5.59 -5.23 -3.79
C LEU A 70 -4.53 -4.93 -4.87
N SER A 71 -3.36 -4.38 -4.50
CA SER A 71 -2.36 -3.96 -5.49
C SER A 71 -1.72 -5.12 -6.25
N GLY A 72 -1.53 -6.27 -5.60
CA GLY A 72 -1.03 -7.49 -6.24
C GLY A 72 -1.97 -8.05 -7.31
N PRO A 73 -3.24 -8.35 -6.98
CA PRO A 73 -4.24 -8.78 -7.96
C PRO A 73 -4.44 -7.78 -9.11
N HIS A 74 -4.46 -6.48 -8.81
CA HIS A 74 -4.58 -5.44 -9.84
C HIS A 74 -3.37 -5.43 -10.77
N LEU A 75 -2.15 -5.46 -10.20
CA LEU A 75 -0.92 -5.57 -10.99
C LEU A 75 -0.95 -6.80 -11.91
N TRP A 76 -1.34 -7.96 -11.38
CA TRP A 76 -1.47 -9.19 -12.17
C TRP A 76 -2.45 -9.06 -13.33
N ALA A 77 -3.57 -8.35 -13.12
CA ALA A 77 -4.53 -8.08 -14.18
C ALA A 77 -3.95 -7.21 -15.29
N ILE A 78 -3.22 -6.14 -14.96
CA ILE A 78 -2.55 -5.27 -15.95
C ILE A 78 -1.45 -6.02 -16.71
N LEU A 79 -0.70 -6.87 -16.01
CA LEU A 79 0.38 -7.65 -16.63
C LEU A 79 -0.15 -8.62 -17.68
N LYS A 80 -1.33 -9.21 -17.45
CA LYS A 80 -2.03 -10.07 -18.42
C LYS A 80 -2.68 -9.29 -19.54
N ASP A 81 -3.34 -8.19 -19.21
CA ASP A 81 -4.10 -7.37 -20.14
C ASP A 81 -3.86 -5.88 -19.85
N PRO A 82 -2.99 -5.21 -20.63
CA PRO A 82 -2.66 -3.80 -20.42
C PRO A 82 -3.86 -2.85 -20.50
N SER A 83 -4.96 -3.25 -21.15
CA SER A 83 -6.18 -2.44 -21.25
C SER A 83 -6.93 -2.30 -19.92
N ARG A 84 -6.55 -3.09 -18.91
CA ARG A 84 -7.07 -2.99 -17.54
C ARG A 84 -6.62 -1.73 -16.80
N SER A 85 -5.57 -1.07 -17.27
CA SER A 85 -5.16 0.22 -16.74
C SER A 85 -6.09 1.32 -17.25
N LYS A 86 -6.69 2.09 -16.34
CA LYS A 86 -7.64 3.15 -16.67
C LYS A 86 -7.11 4.53 -16.28
N PRO A 87 -7.33 5.56 -17.11
CA PRO A 87 -7.06 6.95 -16.72
C PRO A 87 -7.87 7.34 -15.48
N GLY A 88 -7.26 8.11 -14.57
CA GLY A 88 -7.92 8.59 -13.36
C GLY A 88 -8.03 7.57 -12.22
N GLU A 89 -7.47 6.38 -12.40
CA GLU A 89 -7.32 5.35 -11.36
C GLU A 89 -5.85 5.19 -10.98
N MET A 90 -5.62 4.81 -9.73
CA MET A 90 -4.33 4.41 -9.19
C MET A 90 -4.55 3.11 -8.42
N ILE A 91 -3.90 2.03 -8.85
CA ILE A 91 -4.01 0.71 -8.19
C ILE A 91 -5.47 0.22 -8.25
N GLY A 92 -6.16 0.50 -9.36
CA GLY A 92 -7.56 0.12 -9.57
C GLY A 92 -8.56 0.90 -8.71
N VAL A 93 -8.11 1.93 -8.00
CA VAL A 93 -8.93 2.81 -7.17
C VAL A 93 -8.94 4.20 -7.79
N PRO A 94 -10.12 4.80 -8.05
CA PRO A 94 -10.20 6.17 -8.54
C PRO A 94 -9.46 7.17 -7.65
N ILE A 95 -8.73 8.10 -8.26
CA ILE A 95 -7.90 9.09 -7.54
C ILE A 95 -8.73 9.92 -6.54
N GLY A 96 -10.00 10.18 -6.84
CA GLY A 96 -10.90 10.86 -5.90
C GLY A 96 -11.07 10.11 -4.58
N TYR A 97 -11.14 8.78 -4.59
CA TYR A 97 -11.21 7.97 -3.37
C TYR A 97 -9.90 7.98 -2.59
N TRP A 98 -8.75 8.02 -3.29
CA TRP A 98 -7.46 8.23 -2.62
C TRP A 98 -7.43 9.55 -1.86
N GLN A 99 -7.82 10.65 -2.51
CA GLN A 99 -7.80 11.99 -1.89
C GLN A 99 -8.75 12.07 -0.69
N TRP A 100 -10.03 11.75 -0.89
CA TRP A 100 -11.03 11.85 0.17
C TRP A 100 -10.81 10.83 1.28
N GLY A 101 -10.37 9.62 0.93
CA GLY A 101 -10.03 8.57 1.89
C GLY A 101 -8.84 8.97 2.77
N SER A 102 -7.78 9.54 2.19
CA SER A 102 -6.64 10.03 2.97
C SER A 102 -7.01 11.19 3.88
N ILE A 103 -7.80 12.16 3.40
CA ILE A 103 -8.28 13.28 4.24
C ILE A 103 -9.11 12.74 5.40
N ALA A 104 -10.08 11.86 5.13
CA ALA A 104 -10.93 11.28 6.17
C ALA A 104 -10.11 10.49 7.21
N ALA A 105 -9.12 9.71 6.77
CA ALA A 105 -8.26 8.94 7.67
C ALA A 105 -7.39 9.84 8.58
N VAL A 106 -6.85 10.94 8.05
CA VAL A 106 -6.08 11.90 8.86
C VAL A 106 -7.00 12.59 9.87
N LEU A 107 -8.16 13.09 9.44
CA LEU A 107 -9.13 13.73 10.34
C LEU A 107 -9.61 12.79 11.44
N LEU A 108 -9.83 11.51 11.11
CA LEU A 108 -10.20 10.49 12.09
C LEU A 108 -9.07 10.24 13.10
N GLY A 109 -7.82 10.18 12.64
CA GLY A 109 -6.67 10.04 13.52
C GLY A 109 -6.48 11.25 14.45
N VAL A 110 -6.64 12.48 13.95
CA VAL A 110 -6.65 13.70 14.78
C VAL A 110 -7.77 13.65 15.81
N LEU A 111 -8.97 13.23 15.40
CA LEU A 111 -10.10 13.09 16.32
C LEU A 111 -9.78 12.09 17.43
N PHE A 112 -9.17 10.94 17.10
CA PHE A 112 -8.78 9.97 18.12
C PHE A 112 -7.65 10.46 19.02
N ASP A 113 -6.65 11.18 18.51
CA ASP A 113 -5.61 11.80 19.35
C ASP A 113 -6.20 12.76 20.40
N VAL A 114 -7.31 13.44 20.07
CA VAL A 114 -8.02 14.33 21.02
C VAL A 114 -8.89 13.55 21.99
N LEU A 115 -9.59 12.50 21.53
CA LEU A 115 -10.58 11.77 22.33
C LEU A 115 -9.98 10.67 23.22
N VAL A 116 -8.83 10.11 22.84
CA VAL A 116 -8.17 9.00 23.54
C VAL A 116 -6.84 9.51 24.09
N PRO A 117 -6.83 10.12 25.30
CA PRO A 117 -5.58 10.47 25.95
C PRO A 117 -4.74 9.20 26.25
N PRO A 118 -3.40 9.33 26.30
CA PRO A 118 -2.48 8.20 26.45
C PRO A 118 -2.64 7.42 27.76
#